data_AF-A0A127T4Y6-F1
#
_entry.id   AF-A0A127T4Y6-F1
#
_cell.length_a   1.000
_cell.length_b   1.000
_cell.length_c   1.000
_cell.angle_alpha   90.00
_cell.angle_beta   90.00
_cell.angle_gamma   90.00
#
_symmetry.space_group_name_H-M   'P 1'
#
loop_
_entity.id
_entity.type
_entity.pdbx_description
1 polymer ?
#
loop_
_entity_poly.entity_id
_entity_poly.type
_entity_poly.pdbx_seq_one_letter_code
_entity_poly.pdbx_strand_id
1 'polypeptide(L)'
;MKVLDSVTGFITRNKKRSFEELSDWMLAVLGVVAFLVAGYWGLMLSEAVPGFIKETNRTGISLPAVGLGLLLGGFGLSVWFFGCIAARCHTLLYERWFK
;
A
#
# COMPACT_ATOMS: atom_id res chain seq x y z
N MET A 1 -29.08 21.05 -15.71
CA MET A 1 -27.98 21.56 -14.88
C MET A 1 -28.07 21.16 -13.40
N LYS A 2 -29.25 21.20 -12.74
CA LYS A 2 -29.40 20.79 -11.32
C LYS A 2 -28.91 19.37 -10.95
N VAL A 3 -29.01 18.40 -11.87
CA VAL A 3 -28.58 17.02 -11.59
C VAL A 3 -27.05 16.90 -11.59
N LEU A 4 -26.37 17.64 -12.47
CA LEU A 4 -24.90 17.69 -12.51
C LEU A 4 -24.32 18.33 -11.24
N ASP A 5 -24.95 19.40 -10.74
CA ASP A 5 -24.54 20.06 -9.50
C ASP A 5 -24.78 19.20 -8.24
N SER A 6 -25.83 18.38 -8.25
CA SER A 6 -26.09 17.45 -7.14
C SER A 6 -25.11 16.29 -7.11
N VAL A 7 -24.65 15.82 -8.28
CA VAL A 7 -23.65 14.75 -8.40
C VAL A 7 -22.25 15.27 -8.05
N THR A 8 -21.88 16.47 -8.50
CA THR A 8 -20.60 17.10 -8.11
C THR A 8 -20.59 17.44 -6.62
N GLY A 9 -21.71 17.87 -6.05
CA GLY A 9 -21.88 18.09 -4.60
C GLY A 9 -21.69 16.81 -3.77
N PHE A 10 -22.17 15.65 -4.26
CA PHE A 10 -22.00 14.38 -3.55
C PHE A 10 -20.55 13.85 -3.63
N ILE A 11 -19.88 14.08 -4.77
CA ILE A 11 -18.47 13.73 -4.97
C ILE A 11 -17.53 14.63 -4.15
N THR A 12 -17.86 15.92 -3.99
CA THR A 12 -17.07 16.87 -3.20
C THR A 12 -17.37 16.84 -1.70
N ARG A 13 -18.56 16.38 -1.29
CA ARG A 13 -18.96 16.25 0.12
C ARG A 13 -18.39 15.01 0.82
N ASN A 14 -17.83 14.05 0.07
CA ASN A 14 -16.86 13.11 0.64
C ASN A 14 -15.52 13.84 0.81
N LYS A 15 -15.49 14.82 1.74
CA LYS A 15 -14.25 15.34 2.31
C LYS A 15 -13.48 14.10 2.75
N LYS A 16 -12.42 13.75 2.01
CA LYS A 16 -11.57 12.61 2.34
C LYS A 16 -11.17 12.81 3.79
N ARG A 17 -11.71 12.01 4.71
CA ARG A 17 -11.34 12.09 6.13
C ARG A 17 -9.85 11.88 6.16
N SER A 18 -9.11 12.95 6.43
CA SER A 18 -7.65 12.89 6.50
C SER A 18 -7.29 11.92 7.62
N PHE A 19 -6.16 11.23 7.51
CA PHE A 19 -5.67 10.41 8.62
C PHE A 19 -5.53 11.22 9.92
N GLU A 20 -5.37 12.54 9.80
CA GLU A 20 -5.35 13.50 10.91
C GLU A 20 -6.68 13.63 11.65
N GLU A 21 -7.82 13.31 11.04
CA GLU A 21 -9.15 13.40 11.69
C GLU A 21 -9.50 12.08 12.42
N LEU A 22 -8.68 11.03 12.32
CA LEU A 22 -8.90 9.73 12.96
C LEU A 22 -8.47 9.74 14.44
N SER A 23 -9.12 8.92 15.28
CA SER A 23 -8.69 8.70 16.66
C SER A 23 -7.41 7.86 16.73
N ASP A 24 -6.65 8.03 17.81
CA ASP A 24 -5.34 7.37 17.98
C ASP A 24 -5.45 5.85 17.92
N TRP A 25 -6.45 5.27 18.59
CA TRP A 25 -6.71 3.83 18.54
C TRP A 25 -7.03 3.33 17.13
N MET A 26 -7.78 4.11 16.35
CA MET A 26 -8.11 3.73 14.97
C MET A 26 -6.89 3.84 14.05
N LEU A 27 -6.05 4.86 14.25
CA LEU A 27 -4.75 4.99 13.57
C LEU A 27 -3.80 3.84 13.92
N ALA A 28 -3.76 3.42 15.18
CA ALA A 28 -2.91 2.32 15.63
C ALA A 28 -3.34 1.00 14.97
N VAL A 29 -4.64 0.68 15.00
CA VAL A 29 -5.17 -0.54 14.36
C VAL A 29 -4.90 -0.52 12.85
N LEU A 30 -5.19 0.60 12.18
CA LEU A 30 -4.99 0.73 10.74
C LEU A 30 -3.50 0.63 10.37
N GLY A 31 -2.64 1.27 11.14
CA GLY A 31 -1.20 1.21 10.97
C GLY A 31 -0.64 -0.19 11.14
N VAL A 32 -1.09 -0.92 12.18
CA VAL A 32 -0.68 -2.31 12.42
C VAL A 32 -1.16 -3.24 11.31
N VAL A 33 -2.43 -3.14 10.89
CA VAL A 33 -2.94 -3.98 9.80
C VAL A 33 -2.20 -3.70 8.50
N ALA A 34 -1.98 -2.43 8.16
CA ALA A 34 -1.21 -2.06 6.97
C ALA A 34 0.24 -2.56 7.07
N PHE A 35 0.87 -2.45 8.24
CA PHE A 35 2.21 -2.95 8.48
C PHE A 35 2.29 -4.48 8.31
N LEU A 36 1.32 -5.23 8.82
CA LEU A 36 1.29 -6.69 8.68
C LEU A 36 1.12 -7.12 7.21
N VAL A 37 0.26 -6.44 6.46
CA VAL A 37 0.08 -6.71 5.02
C VAL A 37 1.37 -6.41 4.25
N ALA A 38 1.98 -5.23 4.48
CA ALA A 38 3.23 -4.87 3.84
C ALA A 38 4.38 -5.82 4.23
N GLY A 39 4.45 -6.20 5.52
CA GLY A 39 5.44 -7.13 6.04
C GLY A 39 5.31 -8.52 5.44
N TYR A 40 4.09 -9.07 5.35
CA TYR A 40 3.85 -10.38 4.75
C TYR A 40 4.31 -10.43 3.29
N TRP A 41 3.86 -9.48 2.46
CA TRP A 41 4.26 -9.44 1.06
C TRP A 41 5.75 -9.10 0.90
N GLY A 42 6.31 -8.27 1.78
CA GLY A 42 7.73 -7.95 1.79
C GLY A 42 8.60 -9.18 2.04
N LEU A 43 8.23 -10.02 3.02
CA LEU A 43 8.91 -11.27 3.31
C LEU A 43 8.78 -12.26 2.15
N MET A 44 7.56 -12.44 1.62
CA MET A 44 7.32 -13.29 0.45
C MET A 44 8.19 -12.87 -0.75
N LEU A 45 8.26 -11.56 -1.05
CA LEU A 45 9.09 -11.04 -2.13
C LEU A 45 10.59 -11.23 -1.86
N SER A 46 11.03 -11.11 -0.61
CA SER A 46 12.43 -11.33 -0.23
C SER A 46 12.91 -12.75 -0.52
N GLU A 47 12.00 -13.73 -0.50
CA GLU A 47 12.29 -15.11 -0.86
C GLU A 47 12.10 -15.38 -2.36
N ALA A 48 11.04 -14.83 -2.96
CA ALA A 48 10.65 -15.15 -4.34
C ALA A 48 11.50 -14.41 -5.40
N VAL A 49 11.79 -13.12 -5.19
CA VAL A 49 12.49 -12.27 -6.18
C VAL A 49 13.90 -12.77 -6.49
N PRO A 50 14.73 -13.19 -5.50
CA PRO A 50 16.06 -13.73 -5.80
C PRO A 50 16.02 -14.98 -6.71
N GLY A 51 15.06 -15.88 -6.46
CA GLY A 51 14.86 -17.07 -7.30
C GLY A 51 14.44 -16.72 -8.72
N PHE A 52 13.49 -15.78 -8.86
CA PHE A 52 13.06 -15.26 -10.16
C PHE A 52 14.20 -14.63 -10.96
N ILE A 53 15.02 -13.77 -10.33
CA ILE A 53 16.18 -13.14 -10.97
C ILE A 53 17.18 -14.19 -11.42
N LYS A 54 17.50 -15.16 -10.56
CA LYS A 54 18.44 -16.23 -10.88
C LYS A 54 18.02 -17.02 -12.12
N GLU A 55 16.74 -17.38 -12.21
CA GLU A 55 16.26 -18.16 -13.34
C GLU A 55 16.18 -17.32 -14.63
N THR A 56 15.67 -16.10 -14.53
CA THR A 56 15.60 -15.17 -15.67
C THR A 56 16.98 -14.88 -16.25
N ASN A 57 18.01 -14.75 -15.41
CA ASN A 57 19.39 -14.56 -15.85
C ASN A 57 19.97 -15.78 -16.59
N ARG A 58 19.47 -16.99 -16.33
CA ARG A 58 19.95 -18.23 -16.98
C ARG A 58 19.25 -18.49 -18.31
N THR A 59 17.94 -18.28 -18.35
CA THR A 59 17.11 -18.63 -19.51
C THR A 59 16.80 -17.44 -20.42
N GLY A 60 17.13 -16.22 -19.99
CA GLY A 60 16.70 -14.98 -20.63
C GLY A 60 15.26 -14.60 -20.26
N ILE A 61 14.83 -13.40 -20.70
CA ILE A 61 13.49 -12.88 -20.46
C ILE A 61 12.51 -13.54 -21.44
N SER A 62 11.85 -14.60 -20.97
CA SER A 62 10.75 -15.24 -21.68
C SER A 62 9.41 -14.56 -21.39
N LEU A 63 8.39 -14.80 -22.23
CA LEU A 63 7.04 -14.25 -21.99
C LEU A 63 6.45 -14.66 -20.62
N PRO A 64 6.61 -15.92 -20.15
CA PRO A 64 6.25 -16.27 -18.78
C PRO A 64 7.03 -15.50 -17.71
N ALA A 65 8.32 -15.22 -17.94
CA ALA A 65 9.13 -14.43 -17.00
C ALA A 65 8.62 -12.99 -16.89
N VAL A 66 8.17 -12.39 -18.00
CA VAL A 66 7.51 -11.06 -17.97
C VAL A 66 6.22 -11.12 -17.15
N GLY A 67 5.37 -12.13 -17.37
CA GLY A 67 4.14 -12.30 -16.61
C GLY A 67 4.38 -12.44 -15.11
N LEU A 68 5.35 -13.28 -14.72
CA LEU A 68 5.74 -13.46 -13.32
C LEU A 68 6.36 -12.19 -12.74
N GLY A 69 7.18 -11.48 -13.51
CA GLY A 69 7.77 -10.19 -13.11
C GLY A 69 6.71 -9.13 -12.85
N LEU A 70 5.67 -9.03 -13.69
CA LEU A 70 4.55 -8.13 -13.47
C LEU A 70 3.75 -8.51 -12.21
N LEU A 71 3.54 -9.80 -11.97
CA LEU A 71 2.87 -10.28 -10.76
C LEU A 71 3.67 -9.91 -9.49
N LEU A 72 4.97 -10.19 -9.48
CA LEU A 72 5.86 -9.81 -8.38
C LEU A 72 5.92 -8.28 -8.20
N GLY A 73 5.93 -7.52 -9.29
CA GLY A 73 5.83 -6.07 -9.28
C GLY A 73 4.52 -5.57 -8.65
N GLY A 74 3.39 -6.22 -8.94
CA GLY A 74 2.09 -5.93 -8.33
C GLY A 74 2.07 -6.16 -6.81
N PHE A 75 2.70 -7.24 -6.33
CA PHE A 75 2.90 -7.45 -4.90
C PHE A 75 3.84 -6.38 -4.31
N GLY A 76 4.90 -5.98 -5.03
CA GLY A 76 5.79 -4.89 -4.62
C GLY A 76 5.06 -3.55 -4.47
N LEU A 77 4.15 -3.23 -5.40
CA LEU A 77 3.28 -2.06 -5.30
C LEU A 77 2.36 -2.14 -4.07
N SER A 78 1.87 -3.34 -3.74
CA SER A 78 1.08 -3.55 -2.52
C SER A 78 1.91 -3.29 -1.26
N VAL A 79 3.13 -3.84 -1.18
CA VAL A 79 4.07 -3.55 -0.07
C VAL A 79 4.30 -2.05 0.06
N TRP A 80 4.57 -1.37 -1.05
CA TRP A 80 4.79 0.07 -1.06
C TRP A 80 3.57 0.82 -0.51
N PHE A 81 2.39 0.56 -1.06
CA PHE A 81 1.17 1.27 -0.71
C PHE A 81 0.82 1.11 0.77
N PHE A 82 0.79 -0.14 1.26
CA PHE A 82 0.50 -0.41 2.67
C PHE A 82 1.63 0.06 3.60
N GLY A 83 2.89 0.00 3.15
CA GLY A 83 4.02 0.57 3.87
C GLY A 83 3.90 2.09 4.06
N CYS A 84 3.47 2.83 3.05
CA CYS A 84 3.20 4.26 3.16
C CYS A 84 2.06 4.56 4.15
N ILE A 85 0.99 3.76 4.14
CA ILE A 85 -0.11 3.90 5.11
C ILE A 85 0.40 3.67 6.54
N ALA A 86 1.14 2.59 6.76
CA ALA A 86 1.72 2.26 8.07
C ALA A 86 2.65 3.38 8.55
N ALA A 87 3.53 3.88 7.68
CA ALA A 87 4.44 4.97 7.98
C ALA A 87 3.69 6.25 8.36
N ARG A 88 2.63 6.62 7.63
CA ARG A 88 1.83 7.82 7.94
C ARG A 88 1.10 7.68 9.29
N CYS A 89 0.53 6.51 9.57
CA CYS A 89 -0.12 6.25 10.87
C CYS A 89 0.88 6.35 12.02
N HIS A 90 2.07 5.76 11.85
CA HIS A 90 3.17 5.86 12.81
C HIS A 90 3.57 7.32 13.06
N THR A 91 3.79 8.12 12.01
CA THR A 91 4.15 9.54 12.16
C THR A 91 3.12 10.31 12.96
N LEU A 92 1.83 10.16 12.65
CA LEU A 92 0.76 10.88 13.36
C LEU A 92 0.66 10.45 14.82
N LEU A 93 0.78 9.15 15.11
CA LEU A 93 0.80 8.66 16.49
C LEU A 93 2.01 9.18 17.26
N TYR A 94 3.18 9.16 16.63
CA TYR A 94 4.42 9.67 17.22
C TYR A 94 4.28 11.15 17.59
N GLU A 95 3.77 11.96 16.67
CA GLU A 95 3.53 13.39 16.89
C GLU A 95 2.50 13.69 17.99
N ARG A 96 1.50 12.83 18.20
CA ARG A 96 0.47 13.05 19.21
C ARG A 96 0.87 12.60 20.62
N TRP A 97 1.66 11.53 20.71
CA TRP A 97 1.94 10.86 21.99
C TRP A 97 3.33 11.19 22.56
N PHE A 98 4.29 11.55 21.71
CA PHE A 98 5.71 11.64 22.11
C PHE A 98 6.37 12.99 21.81
N LYS A 99 5.68 13.91 21.12
CA LYS A 99 6.16 15.25 20.78
C LYS A 99 5.26 16.31 21.41
#